data_AF-A0A135RVD1-F1
#
_entry.id   AF-A0A135RVD1-F1
#
_cell.length_a   1.000
_cell.length_b   1.000
_cell.length_c   1.000
_cell.angle_alpha   90.00
_cell.angle_beta   90.00
_cell.angle_gamma   90.00
#
_symmetry.space_group_name_H-M   'P 1'
#
loop_
_entity.id
_entity.type
_entity.pdbx_description
1 polymer ?
#
loop_
_entity_poly.entity_id
_entity_poly.type
_entity_poly.pdbx_seq_one_letter_code
_entity_poly.pdbx_strand_id
1 'polypeptide(L)'
;MMDVASKDATCQPPLASAATQLEYMPDVLVLNIVDMLLDDDDVAGYLERVEEGYDVCKECSPDCRRSRGVHNATDLARICMRFYNIVSPAVFKHDIRQHYASSLLLSAKKNNIEGVSASTRHGANINQTDRSLLHIHEEEIMEEHRFERSLFPVETSLTALHWASLYGYTDLVHHLLKTGADVQQRADLGFYHYFDRDPYVNSWQKFETDEDDPHRALFCATMAE
;
A
#
# COMPACT_ATOMS: atom_id res chain seq x y z
N MET A 1 -43.12 65.29 8.65
CA MET A 1 -42.30 65.30 9.88
C MET A 1 -42.60 63.99 10.60
N MET A 2 -41.58 63.13 10.73
CA MET A 2 -41.49 61.92 11.59
C MET A 2 -42.35 60.70 11.15
N ASP A 3 -41.73 59.69 10.54
CA ASP A 3 -41.06 58.51 11.17
C ASP A 3 -42.06 57.45 11.66
N VAL A 4 -42.04 56.26 11.04
CA VAL A 4 -41.73 54.98 11.71
C VAL A 4 -41.30 53.97 10.62
N ALA A 5 -40.02 53.62 10.64
CA ALA A 5 -39.43 52.55 9.85
C ALA A 5 -39.86 51.18 10.41
N SER A 6 -40.45 50.35 9.54
CA SER A 6 -40.76 48.95 9.84
C SER A 6 -39.47 48.14 9.83
N LYS A 7 -38.99 47.77 11.02
CA LYS A 7 -37.98 46.72 11.22
C LYS A 7 -38.67 45.39 11.02
N ASP A 8 -38.32 44.68 9.95
CA ASP A 8 -38.30 43.21 9.92
C ASP A 8 -37.36 42.78 8.79
N ALA A 9 -36.06 42.86 9.07
CA ALA A 9 -35.05 42.18 8.29
C ALA A 9 -34.89 40.76 8.87
N THR A 10 -35.68 39.82 8.35
CA THR A 10 -35.38 38.39 8.43
C THR A 10 -34.07 38.13 7.71
N CYS A 11 -32.97 38.26 8.44
CA CYS A 11 -31.64 37.92 7.96
C CYS A 11 -31.54 36.39 7.90
N GLN A 12 -32.01 35.80 6.80
CA GLN A 12 -31.56 34.45 6.43
C GLN A 12 -30.04 34.53 6.21
N PRO A 13 -29.23 33.63 6.80
CA PRO A 13 -27.81 33.59 6.49
C PRO A 13 -27.65 33.32 4.99
N PRO A 14 -26.70 33.99 4.30
CA PRO A 14 -26.52 33.83 2.88
C PRO A 14 -26.17 32.36 2.59
N LEU A 15 -26.82 31.80 1.57
CA LEU A 15 -26.55 30.45 1.07
C LEU A 15 -25.04 30.26 0.94
N ALA A 16 -24.51 29.44 1.85
CA ALA A 16 -23.12 29.08 1.95
C ALA A 16 -22.65 28.60 0.56
N SER A 17 -21.70 29.33 -0.02
CA SER A 17 -20.93 28.87 -1.18
C SER A 17 -20.51 27.43 -0.90
N ALA A 18 -20.78 26.51 -1.83
CA ALA A 18 -20.52 25.07 -1.67
C ALA A 18 -19.07 24.74 -1.23
N ALA A 19 -18.13 25.68 -1.42
CA ALA A 19 -16.75 25.58 -0.93
C ALA A 19 -16.61 25.61 0.62
N THR A 20 -17.62 26.06 1.35
CA THR A 20 -17.52 26.24 2.81
C THR A 20 -17.87 25.00 3.63
N GLN A 21 -18.58 24.00 3.11
CA GLN A 21 -19.07 22.90 3.96
C GLN A 21 -17.99 21.90 4.41
N LEU A 22 -16.96 21.65 3.59
CA LEU A 22 -15.88 20.71 3.93
C LEU A 22 -14.82 21.31 4.87
N GLU A 23 -14.64 22.63 4.85
CA GLU A 23 -13.69 23.32 5.72
C GLU A 23 -14.05 23.18 7.20
N TYR A 24 -15.36 23.19 7.53
CA TYR A 24 -15.87 23.07 8.90
C TYR A 24 -16.10 21.63 9.37
N MET A 25 -15.89 20.62 8.53
CA MET A 25 -16.11 19.23 8.92
C MET A 25 -15.13 18.84 10.04
N PRO A 26 -15.56 18.42 11.23
CA PRO A 26 -14.66 18.08 12.34
C PRO A 26 -13.63 17.00 11.99
N ASP A 27 -12.39 17.14 12.48
CA ASP A 27 -11.29 16.18 12.24
C ASP A 27 -11.70 14.74 12.58
N VAL A 28 -12.46 14.58 13.67
CA VAL A 28 -12.96 13.28 14.13
C VAL A 28 -13.86 12.61 13.10
N LEU A 29 -14.72 13.38 12.40
CA LEU A 29 -15.58 12.80 11.37
C LEU A 29 -14.76 12.43 10.12
N VAL A 30 -13.75 13.24 9.77
CA VAL A 30 -12.84 12.92 8.66
C VAL A 30 -12.10 11.62 8.97
N LEU A 31 -11.55 11.48 10.17
CA LEU A 31 -10.86 10.26 10.60
C LEU A 31 -11.79 9.05 10.64
N ASN A 32 -13.04 9.17 11.11
CA ASN A 32 -13.99 8.06 11.08
C ASN A 32 -14.34 7.61 9.66
N ILE A 33 -14.43 8.55 8.71
CA ILE A 33 -14.61 8.20 7.29
C ILE A 33 -13.37 7.48 6.77
N VAL A 34 -12.18 7.99 7.09
CA VAL A 34 -10.93 7.35 6.68
C VAL A 34 -10.79 5.95 7.28
N ASP A 35 -11.08 5.77 8.58
CA ASP A 35 -11.07 4.46 9.24
C ASP A 35 -12.07 3.53 8.54
N MET A 36 -13.29 3.97 8.24
CA MET A 36 -14.25 3.18 7.46
C MET A 36 -13.74 2.81 6.05
N LEU A 37 -13.06 3.74 5.37
CA LEU A 37 -12.47 3.47 4.05
C LEU A 37 -11.29 2.50 4.16
N LEU A 38 -10.51 2.54 5.24
CA LEU A 38 -9.33 1.69 5.43
C LEU A 38 -9.69 0.30 5.97
N ASP A 39 -10.74 0.22 6.79
CA ASP A 39 -11.35 -1.00 7.31
C ASP A 39 -12.31 -1.66 6.30
N ASP A 40 -12.43 -1.11 5.08
CA ASP A 40 -13.17 -1.78 4.01
C ASP A 40 -12.57 -3.18 3.85
N ASP A 41 -13.37 -4.20 4.16
CA ASP A 41 -13.04 -5.63 4.04
C ASP A 41 -12.71 -6.02 2.59
N ASP A 42 -12.66 -5.05 1.66
CA ASP A 42 -11.76 -5.02 0.50
C ASP A 42 -10.30 -5.23 0.96
N VAL A 43 -10.03 -6.47 1.37
CA VAL A 43 -8.71 -7.09 1.43
C VAL A 43 -8.01 -6.61 0.16
N ALA A 44 -7.00 -5.74 0.29
CA ALA A 44 -6.16 -5.35 -0.84
C ALA A 44 -5.74 -6.64 -1.56
N GLY A 45 -6.42 -6.96 -2.67
CA GLY A 45 -6.38 -8.22 -3.41
C GLY A 45 -5.59 -9.38 -2.81
N TYR A 46 -6.07 -10.01 -1.72
CA TYR A 46 -5.51 -11.30 -1.28
C TYR A 46 -6.53 -12.43 -1.19
N LEU A 47 -7.84 -12.15 -1.11
CA LEU A 47 -8.95 -13.12 -1.14
C LEU A 47 -10.28 -12.42 -1.49
N GLU A 48 -10.72 -12.44 -2.75
CA GLU A 48 -12.16 -12.40 -3.04
C GLU A 48 -12.64 -13.85 -3.13
N ARG A 49 -13.52 -14.25 -2.21
CA ARG A 49 -14.33 -15.46 -2.37
C ARG A 49 -15.54 -15.07 -3.22
N VAL A 50 -15.46 -15.21 -4.53
CA VAL A 50 -16.64 -15.05 -5.40
C VAL A 50 -17.29 -16.42 -5.52
N GLU A 51 -18.48 -16.58 -4.93
CA GLU A 51 -19.23 -17.86 -4.92
C GLU A 51 -19.70 -18.32 -6.30
N GLU A 52 -19.50 -17.56 -7.37
CA GLU A 52 -19.90 -17.96 -8.72
C GLU A 52 -18.87 -17.49 -9.75
N GLY A 53 -18.08 -18.44 -10.26
CA GLY A 53 -17.29 -18.28 -11.50
C GLY A 53 -15.97 -17.50 -11.35
N TYR A 54 -14.86 -18.23 -11.26
CA TYR A 54 -13.52 -17.65 -11.30
C TYR A 54 -13.13 -17.27 -12.75
N ASP A 55 -13.50 -16.07 -13.19
CA ASP A 55 -12.77 -15.40 -14.27
C ASP A 55 -11.60 -14.67 -13.59
N VAL A 56 -10.38 -15.15 -13.87
CA VAL A 56 -9.14 -14.44 -13.50
C VAL A 56 -9.36 -12.99 -13.90
N CYS A 57 -9.27 -12.05 -12.96
CA CYS A 57 -9.29 -10.63 -13.27
C CYS A 57 -8.40 -10.40 -14.50
N LYS A 58 -9.03 -10.17 -15.67
CA LYS A 58 -8.36 -9.73 -16.91
C LYS A 58 -7.64 -8.40 -16.73
N GLU A 59 -7.75 -7.81 -15.54
CA GLU A 59 -7.17 -6.55 -15.11
C GLU A 59 -6.22 -6.69 -13.90
N CYS A 60 -5.68 -7.88 -13.62
CA CYS A 60 -4.59 -8.02 -12.65
C CYS A 60 -3.28 -7.42 -13.22
N SER A 61 -3.28 -6.12 -13.50
CA SER A 61 -2.05 -5.37 -13.63
C SER A 61 -1.39 -5.30 -12.23
N PRO A 62 -0.08 -5.54 -12.14
CA PRO A 62 0.73 -5.30 -10.94
C PRO A 62 0.52 -3.96 -10.24
N ASP A 63 -0.03 -2.97 -10.96
CA ASP A 63 -0.24 -1.60 -10.51
C ASP A 63 -1.58 -1.36 -9.78
N CYS A 64 -2.53 -2.29 -9.85
CA CYS A 64 -3.85 -2.20 -9.18
C CYS A 64 -3.84 -2.68 -7.71
N ARG A 65 -2.75 -2.43 -6.96
CA ARG A 65 -2.47 -3.08 -5.66
C ARG A 65 -2.39 -2.15 -4.45
N ARG A 66 -3.24 -1.13 -4.40
CA ARG A 66 -3.65 -0.51 -3.12
C ARG A 66 -5.07 -0.99 -2.86
N SER A 67 -5.44 -1.32 -1.61
CA SER A 67 -6.88 -1.53 -1.33
C SER A 67 -7.64 -0.32 -1.88
N ARG A 68 -8.79 -0.59 -2.48
CA ARG A 68 -9.67 0.45 -2.99
C ARG A 68 -9.91 1.53 -1.92
N GLY A 69 -10.02 1.08 -0.67
CA GLY A 69 -9.97 1.88 0.55
C GLY A 69 -8.81 2.88 0.66
N VAL A 70 -7.57 2.41 0.56
CA VAL A 70 -6.38 3.29 0.60
C VAL A 70 -6.39 4.28 -0.57
N HIS A 71 -6.80 3.87 -1.78
CA HIS A 71 -6.90 4.78 -2.92
C HIS A 71 -7.92 5.90 -2.65
N ASN A 72 -9.12 5.54 -2.22
CA ASN A 72 -10.19 6.48 -1.87
C ASN A 72 -9.75 7.45 -0.75
N ALA A 73 -9.06 6.94 0.29
CA ALA A 73 -8.52 7.77 1.35
C ALA A 73 -7.45 8.75 0.81
N THR A 74 -6.56 8.30 -0.08
CA THR A 74 -5.57 9.19 -0.70
C THR A 74 -6.20 10.23 -1.62
N ASP A 75 -7.29 9.92 -2.31
CA ASP A 75 -8.02 10.90 -3.10
C ASP A 75 -8.71 11.95 -2.23
N LEU A 76 -9.26 11.55 -1.07
CA LEU A 76 -9.75 12.49 -0.07
C LEU A 76 -8.64 13.44 0.42
N ALA A 77 -7.44 12.92 0.65
CA ALA A 77 -6.27 13.71 1.05
C ALA A 77 -5.87 14.75 -0.01
N ARG A 78 -6.16 14.52 -1.29
CA ARG A 78 -5.80 15.43 -2.40
C ARG A 78 -6.72 16.63 -2.54
N ILE A 79 -7.88 16.63 -1.88
CA ILE A 79 -8.88 17.70 -2.01
C ILE A 79 -8.35 19.03 -1.44
N CYS A 80 -7.75 19.00 -0.24
CA CYS A 80 -7.21 20.20 0.39
C CYS A 80 -6.08 19.88 1.38
N MET A 81 -5.23 20.89 1.66
CA MET A 81 -4.12 20.76 2.60
C MET A 81 -4.54 20.32 4.01
N ARG A 82 -5.74 20.73 4.45
CA ARG A 82 -6.28 20.32 5.74
C ARG A 82 -6.51 18.82 5.79
N PHE A 83 -7.20 18.27 4.79
CA PHE A 83 -7.42 16.82 4.69
C PHE A 83 -6.11 16.08 4.45
N TYR A 84 -5.20 16.61 3.64
CA TYR A 84 -3.86 16.05 3.50
C TYR A 84 -3.16 15.84 4.84
N ASN A 85 -3.19 16.85 5.73
CA ASN A 85 -2.55 16.79 7.03
C ASN A 85 -3.23 15.83 8.03
N ILE A 86 -4.53 15.57 7.88
CA ILE A 86 -5.29 14.66 8.76
C ILE A 86 -5.24 13.22 8.24
N VAL A 87 -5.48 13.04 6.94
CA VAL A 87 -5.64 11.75 6.29
C VAL A 87 -4.31 11.05 6.06
N SER A 88 -3.25 11.77 5.63
CA SER A 88 -1.95 11.14 5.34
C SER A 88 -1.37 10.39 6.54
N PRO A 89 -1.30 10.98 7.76
CA PRO A 89 -0.86 10.24 8.93
C PRO A 89 -1.71 9.00 9.23
N ALA A 90 -3.03 9.07 9.04
CA ALA A 90 -3.93 7.95 9.27
C ALA A 90 -3.64 6.79 8.30
N VAL A 91 -3.49 7.09 7.00
CA VAL A 91 -3.17 6.10 5.97
C VAL A 91 -1.81 5.43 6.24
N PHE A 92 -0.77 6.19 6.56
CA PHE A 92 0.55 5.60 6.86
C PHE A 92 0.53 4.79 8.16
N LYS A 93 -0.20 5.25 9.19
CA LYS A 93 -0.34 4.50 10.44
C LYS A 93 -1.06 3.18 10.21
N HIS A 94 -2.07 3.16 9.34
CA HIS A 94 -2.75 1.95 8.91
C HIS A 94 -1.81 1.01 8.15
N ASP A 95 -1.05 1.52 7.16
CA ASP A 95 -0.05 0.74 6.41
C ASP A 95 1.03 0.11 7.33
N ILE A 96 1.52 0.85 8.32
CA ILE A 96 2.50 0.33 9.30
C ILE A 96 1.89 -0.81 10.12
N ARG A 97 0.60 -0.69 10.51
CA ARG A 97 -0.08 -1.68 11.36
C ARG A 97 -0.48 -2.95 10.61
N GLN A 98 -1.04 -2.79 9.40
CA GLN A 98 -1.68 -3.89 8.66
C GLN A 98 -0.81 -4.44 7.53
N HIS A 99 0.11 -3.64 6.99
CA HIS A 99 0.88 -3.98 5.80
C HIS A 99 2.39 -3.82 6.01
N TYR A 100 2.85 -3.83 7.27
CA TYR A 100 4.27 -3.80 7.62
C TYR A 100 5.04 -2.71 6.87
N ALA A 101 4.48 -1.51 6.79
CA ALA A 101 5.06 -0.37 6.07
C ALA A 101 5.35 -0.65 4.58
N SER A 102 4.47 -1.38 3.90
CA SER A 102 4.60 -1.71 2.47
C SER A 102 4.82 -0.47 1.59
N SER A 103 4.27 0.69 1.98
CA SER A 103 4.47 1.96 1.29
C SER A 103 5.94 2.37 1.16
N LEU A 104 6.77 2.09 2.19
CA LEU A 104 8.21 2.37 2.19
C LEU A 104 8.90 1.52 1.11
N LEU A 105 8.63 0.22 1.11
CA LEU A 105 9.27 -0.76 0.22
C LEU A 105 8.84 -0.55 -1.23
N LEU A 106 7.55 -0.32 -1.47
CA LEU A 106 7.02 -0.01 -2.80
C LEU A 106 7.60 1.30 -3.34
N SER A 107 7.78 2.32 -2.48
CA SER A 107 8.44 3.56 -2.87
C SER A 107 9.91 3.35 -3.23
N ALA A 108 10.62 2.53 -2.46
CA ALA A 108 12.02 2.21 -2.74
C ALA A 108 12.20 1.46 -4.08
N LYS A 109 11.34 0.46 -4.35
CA LYS A 109 11.32 -0.27 -5.63
C LYS A 109 11.05 0.63 -6.84
N LYS A 110 10.27 1.70 -6.66
CA LYS A 110 9.92 2.67 -7.71
C LYS A 110 10.87 3.89 -7.77
N ASN A 111 11.98 3.87 -7.05
CA ASN A 111 12.91 5.00 -6.91
C ASN A 111 12.23 6.32 -6.45
N ASN A 112 11.22 6.22 -5.59
CA ASN A 112 10.46 7.36 -5.10
C ASN A 112 10.98 7.83 -3.72
N ILE A 113 11.97 8.74 -3.74
CA ILE A 113 12.60 9.30 -2.54
C ILE A 113 11.59 10.03 -1.64
N GLU A 114 10.65 10.77 -2.23
CA GLU A 114 9.61 11.48 -1.47
C GLU A 114 8.65 10.52 -0.77
N GLY A 115 8.28 9.42 -1.44
CA GLY A 115 7.48 8.35 -0.84
C GLY A 115 8.20 7.70 0.35
N VAL A 116 9.48 7.38 0.19
CA VAL A 116 10.34 6.85 1.27
C VAL A 116 10.42 7.83 2.45
N SER A 117 10.62 9.11 2.16
CA SER A 117 10.63 10.17 3.17
C SER A 117 9.29 10.29 3.89
N ALA A 118 8.17 10.24 3.16
CA ALA A 118 6.83 10.31 3.74
C ALA A 118 6.57 9.14 4.68
N SER A 119 6.80 7.90 4.24
CA SER A 119 6.63 6.71 5.09
C SER A 119 7.49 6.80 6.36
N THR A 120 8.76 7.20 6.23
CA THR A 120 9.69 7.32 7.36
C THR A 120 9.26 8.43 8.34
N ARG A 121 8.82 9.59 7.84
CA ARG A 121 8.29 10.69 8.67
C ARG A 121 7.08 10.27 9.50
N HIS A 122 6.30 9.30 9.01
CA HIS A 122 5.14 8.74 9.72
C HIS A 122 5.47 7.51 10.58
N GLY A 123 6.75 7.20 10.78
CA GLY A 123 7.22 6.18 11.73
C GLY A 123 7.43 4.80 11.14
N ALA A 124 7.48 4.65 9.82
CA ALA A 124 7.90 3.40 9.20
C ALA A 124 9.33 3.04 9.64
N ASN A 125 9.56 1.78 9.99
CA ASN A 125 10.89 1.28 10.27
C ASN A 125 11.70 1.24 8.96
N ILE A 126 12.79 2.00 8.89
CA ILE A 126 13.65 2.07 7.70
C ILE A 126 14.27 0.72 7.31
N ASN A 127 14.44 -0.15 8.30
CA ASN A 127 15.01 -1.49 8.19
C ASN A 127 13.95 -2.59 8.08
N GLN A 128 12.70 -2.20 7.82
CA GLN A 128 11.60 -3.12 7.60
C GLN A 128 11.91 -4.06 6.44
N THR A 129 11.70 -5.35 6.66
CA THR A 129 11.89 -6.35 5.62
C THR A 129 10.68 -6.42 4.70
N ASP A 130 10.92 -6.79 3.45
CA ASP A 130 9.96 -6.71 2.38
C ASP A 130 8.97 -7.86 2.43
N ARG A 131 7.71 -7.47 2.65
CA ARG A 131 6.52 -8.32 2.64
C ARG A 131 5.54 -7.95 1.52
N SER A 132 5.98 -7.12 0.57
CA SER A 132 5.16 -6.66 -0.57
C SER A 132 5.25 -7.57 -1.79
N LEU A 133 6.09 -8.61 -1.76
CA LEU A 133 6.26 -9.55 -2.86
C LEU A 133 5.16 -10.62 -2.86
N LEU A 134 4.83 -11.11 -4.06
CA LEU A 134 3.86 -12.19 -4.28
C LEU A 134 4.44 -13.26 -5.20
N HIS A 135 4.21 -14.52 -4.86
CA HIS A 135 4.49 -15.67 -5.71
C HIS A 135 3.24 -16.00 -6.52
N ILE A 136 3.43 -16.18 -7.84
CA ILE A 136 2.40 -16.73 -8.73
C ILE A 136 2.57 -18.25 -8.76
N HIS A 137 1.58 -18.99 -8.24
CA HIS A 137 1.49 -20.43 -8.42
C HIS A 137 0.59 -20.71 -9.62
N GLU A 138 1.07 -21.51 -10.56
CA GLU A 138 0.30 -21.95 -11.72
C GLU A 138 -0.01 -23.44 -11.55
N GLU A 139 -1.29 -23.79 -11.47
CA GLU A 139 -1.73 -25.19 -11.44
C GLU A 139 -2.41 -25.53 -12.78
N GLU A 140 -1.96 -26.61 -13.42
CA GLU A 140 -2.57 -27.10 -14.64
C GLU A 140 -3.78 -27.98 -14.32
N ILE A 141 -4.97 -27.52 -14.71
CA ILE A 141 -6.19 -28.33 -14.61
C ILE A 141 -6.35 -29.10 -15.92
N MET A 142 -5.86 -30.34 -15.90
CA MET A 142 -5.83 -31.23 -17.07
C MET A 142 -7.20 -31.42 -17.72
N GLU A 143 -8.28 -31.48 -16.91
CA GLU A 143 -9.64 -31.74 -17.41
C GLU A 143 -10.19 -30.57 -18.25
N GLU A 144 -9.83 -29.34 -17.90
CA GLU A 144 -10.34 -28.12 -18.53
C GLU A 144 -9.34 -27.47 -19.50
N HIS A 145 -8.14 -28.05 -19.64
CA HIS A 145 -7.03 -27.49 -20.44
C HIS A 145 -6.77 -26.01 -20.09
N ARG A 146 -6.88 -25.66 -18.81
CA ARG A 146 -6.68 -24.30 -18.30
C ARG A 146 -5.62 -24.27 -17.22
N PHE A 147 -5.01 -23.11 -17.06
CA PHE A 147 -4.11 -22.82 -15.94
C PHE A 147 -4.83 -21.95 -14.93
N GLU A 148 -4.86 -22.40 -13.68
CA GLU A 148 -5.26 -21.56 -12.55
C GLU A 148 -4.04 -20.85 -11.99
N ARG A 149 -4.18 -19.53 -11.80
CA ARG A 149 -3.13 -18.68 -11.22
C ARG A 149 -3.56 -18.20 -9.86
N SER A 150 -2.81 -18.59 -8.84
CA SER A 150 -3.00 -18.11 -7.47
C SER A 150 -1.84 -17.22 -7.05
N LEU A 151 -2.16 -16.13 -6.33
CA LEU A 151 -1.18 -15.24 -5.75
C LEU A 151 -1.02 -15.52 -4.26
N PHE A 152 0.22 -15.75 -3.83
CA PHE A 152 0.56 -15.99 -2.44
C PHE A 152 1.51 -14.92 -1.89
N PRO A 153 1.27 -14.42 -0.67
CA PRO A 153 2.17 -13.44 -0.05
C PRO A 153 3.53 -14.06 0.21
N VAL A 154 4.58 -13.27 -0.04
CA VAL A 154 5.97 -13.68 0.16
C VAL A 154 6.66 -12.74 1.16
N GLU A 155 7.27 -13.33 2.18
CA GLU A 155 8.16 -12.63 3.09
C GLU A 155 9.61 -12.90 2.71
N THR A 156 10.38 -11.81 2.59
CA THR A 156 11.82 -11.84 2.35
C THR A 156 12.55 -11.07 3.45
N SER A 157 13.87 -11.21 3.49
CA SER A 157 14.76 -10.46 4.38
C SER A 157 15.25 -9.13 3.78
N LEU A 158 14.85 -8.80 2.56
CA LEU A 158 15.28 -7.60 1.84
C LEU A 158 14.67 -6.35 2.45
N THR A 159 15.42 -5.25 2.43
CA THR A 159 14.96 -3.94 2.92
C THR A 159 14.93 -2.93 1.80
N ALA A 160 14.45 -1.71 2.07
CA ALA A 160 14.51 -0.60 1.12
C ALA A 160 15.93 -0.36 0.60
N LEU A 161 16.95 -0.49 1.47
CA LEU A 161 18.35 -0.33 1.08
C LEU A 161 18.82 -1.42 0.13
N HIS A 162 18.40 -2.66 0.35
CA HIS A 162 18.70 -3.78 -0.55
C HIS A 162 18.11 -3.55 -1.94
N TRP A 163 16.84 -3.17 -2.04
CA TRP A 163 16.18 -2.88 -3.32
C TRP A 163 16.83 -1.71 -4.06
N ALA A 164 17.10 -0.60 -3.36
CA ALA A 164 17.76 0.55 -3.96
C ALA A 164 19.17 0.20 -4.48
N SER A 165 19.90 -0.65 -3.74
CA SER A 165 21.23 -1.11 -4.15
C SER A 165 21.17 -2.06 -5.34
N LEU A 166 20.22 -3.01 -5.32
CA LEU A 166 20.00 -3.97 -6.41
C LEU A 166 19.68 -3.28 -7.73
N TYR A 167 18.87 -2.22 -7.71
CA TYR A 167 18.52 -1.45 -8.91
C TYR A 167 19.48 -0.30 -9.23
N GLY A 168 20.57 -0.13 -8.46
CA GLY A 168 21.56 0.91 -8.71
C GLY A 168 21.06 2.34 -8.48
N TYR A 169 20.04 2.55 -7.64
CA TYR A 169 19.49 3.87 -7.33
C TYR A 169 20.39 4.63 -6.34
N THR A 170 21.49 5.18 -6.83
CA THR A 170 22.54 5.83 -6.00
C THR A 170 21.99 6.93 -5.08
N ASP A 171 21.13 7.80 -5.59
CA ASP A 171 20.57 8.92 -4.81
C ASP A 171 19.67 8.40 -3.69
N LEU A 172 18.89 7.36 -3.97
CA LEU A 172 18.04 6.71 -2.98
C LEU A 172 18.89 5.95 -1.95
N VAL A 173 19.95 5.26 -2.35
CA VAL A 173 20.90 4.61 -1.42
C VAL A 173 21.49 5.64 -0.46
N HIS A 174 21.99 6.77 -0.98
CA HIS A 174 22.50 7.85 -0.13
C HIS A 174 21.43 8.41 0.80
N HIS A 175 20.20 8.56 0.32
CA HIS A 175 19.09 9.02 1.14
C HIS A 175 18.78 8.04 2.29
N LEU A 176 18.65 6.74 1.97
CA LEU A 176 18.37 5.68 2.94
C LEU A 176 19.46 5.56 4.01
N LEU A 177 20.73 5.66 3.62
CA LEU A 177 21.85 5.66 4.58
C LEU A 177 21.81 6.87 5.51
N LYS A 178 21.47 8.06 4.98
CA LYS A 178 21.31 9.28 5.79
C LYS A 178 20.12 9.17 6.76
N THR A 179 19.05 8.47 6.39
CA THR A 179 17.89 8.24 7.26
C THR A 179 18.10 7.10 8.26
N GLY A 180 19.27 6.47 8.29
CA GLY A 180 19.65 5.47 9.29
C GLY A 180 19.38 4.03 8.88
N ALA A 181 19.25 3.74 7.58
CA ALA A 181 19.23 2.37 7.10
C ALA A 181 20.50 1.61 7.52
N ASP A 182 20.33 0.39 8.01
CA ASP A 182 21.44 -0.45 8.46
C ASP A 182 22.15 -1.09 7.27
N VAL A 183 23.38 -0.67 7.02
CA VAL A 183 24.24 -1.21 5.97
C VAL A 183 24.71 -2.63 6.26
N GLN A 184 24.67 -3.07 7.52
CA GLN A 184 25.10 -4.40 7.94
C GLN A 184 23.97 -5.43 7.94
N GLN A 185 22.72 -5.00 7.71
CA GLN A 185 21.60 -5.92 7.63
C GLN A 185 21.80 -6.85 6.45
N ARG A 186 21.80 -8.16 6.71
CA ARG A 186 22.06 -9.17 5.69
C ARG A 186 20.76 -9.52 4.98
N ALA A 187 20.80 -9.54 3.66
CA ALA A 187 19.80 -10.22 2.85
C ALA A 187 20.15 -11.69 2.66
N ASP A 188 19.13 -12.53 2.80
CA ASP A 188 19.10 -13.91 2.39
C ASP A 188 18.31 -14.00 1.08
N LEU A 189 19.01 -14.32 -0.01
CA LEU A 189 18.45 -14.52 -1.35
C LEU A 189 18.19 -16.00 -1.65
N GLY A 190 18.65 -16.90 -0.77
CA GLY A 190 18.54 -18.34 -0.95
C GLY A 190 17.18 -18.91 -0.54
N PHE A 191 16.36 -18.11 0.14
CA PHE A 191 15.09 -18.56 0.68
C PHE A 191 14.04 -17.46 0.62
N TYR A 192 12.79 -17.89 0.55
CA TYR A 192 11.63 -17.05 0.82
C TYR A 192 10.60 -17.82 1.63
N HIS A 193 9.69 -17.09 2.24
CA HIS A 193 8.59 -17.67 2.97
C HIS A 193 7.29 -17.33 2.26
N TYR A 194 6.47 -18.33 1.96
CA TYR A 194 5.11 -18.10 1.49
C TYR A 194 4.10 -18.66 2.48
N PHE A 195 2.90 -18.10 2.46
CA PHE A 195 1.81 -18.56 3.32
C PHE A 195 1.06 -19.70 2.63
N ASP A 196 1.20 -20.91 3.14
CA ASP A 196 0.46 -22.07 2.66
C ASP A 196 -0.98 -22.01 3.18
N ARG A 197 -1.94 -22.01 2.26
CA ARG A 197 -3.37 -21.98 2.55
C ARG A 197 -4.01 -23.36 2.60
N ASP A 198 -3.23 -24.44 2.56
CA ASP A 198 -3.74 -25.77 2.87
C ASP A 198 -4.50 -25.69 4.22
N PRO A 199 -5.79 -26.06 4.26
CA PRO A 199 -6.63 -25.93 5.45
C PRO A 199 -6.10 -26.72 6.66
N TYR A 200 -5.18 -27.65 6.45
CA TYR A 200 -4.52 -28.45 7.48
C TYR A 200 -3.18 -27.87 7.93
N VAL A 201 -2.49 -27.11 7.08
CA VAL A 201 -1.16 -26.55 7.36
C VAL A 201 -1.25 -25.08 7.79
N ASN A 202 -2.04 -24.27 7.07
CA ASN A 202 -2.35 -22.84 7.31
C ASN A 202 -1.21 -22.06 7.99
N SER A 203 0.00 -22.13 7.44
CA SER A 203 1.22 -21.63 8.07
C SER A 203 2.26 -21.16 7.05
N TRP A 204 3.18 -20.34 7.54
CA TRP A 204 4.34 -19.90 6.77
C TRP A 204 5.30 -21.07 6.56
N GLN A 205 5.57 -21.38 5.30
CA GLN A 205 6.54 -22.38 4.91
C GLN A 205 7.81 -21.70 4.39
N LYS A 206 8.96 -22.33 4.60
CA LYS A 206 10.26 -21.84 4.13
C LYS A 206 10.68 -22.69 2.94
N PHE A 207 10.98 -22.06 1.82
CA PHE A 207 11.44 -22.75 0.61
C PHE A 207 12.80 -22.21 0.16
N GLU A 208 13.63 -23.13 -0.34
CA GLU A 208 14.86 -22.78 -1.04
C GLU A 208 14.51 -22.22 -2.41
N THR A 209 15.21 -21.18 -2.84
CA THR A 209 15.08 -20.65 -4.19
C THR A 209 15.74 -21.63 -5.17
N ASP A 210 14.93 -22.37 -5.92
CA ASP A 210 15.41 -23.21 -7.04
C ASP A 210 15.78 -22.33 -8.25
N GLU A 211 16.56 -22.85 -9.20
CA GLU A 211 17.01 -22.15 -10.41
C GLU A 211 15.84 -21.59 -11.23
N ASP A 212 14.70 -22.29 -11.23
CA ASP A 212 13.49 -21.92 -11.96
C ASP A 212 12.55 -20.99 -11.17
N ASP A 213 12.88 -20.64 -9.92
CA ASP A 213 12.03 -19.77 -9.11
C ASP A 213 12.03 -18.34 -9.67
N PRO A 214 10.85 -17.73 -9.93
CA PRO A 214 10.76 -16.41 -10.54
C PRO A 214 11.34 -15.30 -9.65
N HIS A 215 11.34 -15.47 -8.33
CA HIS A 215 12.01 -14.56 -7.41
C HIS A 215 13.52 -14.72 -7.48
N ARG A 216 14.04 -15.95 -7.62
CA ARG A 216 15.47 -16.16 -7.90
C ARG A 216 15.89 -15.59 -9.24
N ALA A 217 15.08 -15.77 -10.28
CA ALA A 217 15.30 -15.17 -11.59
C ALA A 217 15.38 -13.63 -11.49
N LEU A 218 14.56 -12.99 -10.64
CA LEU A 218 14.67 -11.55 -10.35
C LEU A 218 16.05 -11.17 -9.78
N PHE A 219 16.67 -12.03 -8.95
CA PHE A 219 17.99 -11.80 -8.34
C PHE A 219 19.16 -12.26 -9.23
N CYS A 220 18.94 -13.19 -10.16
CA CYS A 220 19.93 -13.65 -11.13
C CYS A 220 19.95 -12.80 -12.42
N ALA A 221 18.82 -12.22 -12.83
CA ALA A 221 18.71 -11.41 -14.05
C ALA A 221 19.35 -10.02 -13.92
N THR A 222 19.60 -9.52 -12.71
CA THR A 222 20.32 -8.25 -12.49
C THR A 222 21.83 -8.36 -12.69
N MET A 223 22.35 -9.52 -13.14
CA MET A 223 23.75 -9.74 -13.52
C MET A 223 24.04 -9.53 -15.02
N ALA A 224 23.18 -8.86 -15.78
CA ALA A 224 23.43 -8.58 -17.18
C ALA A 224 23.09 -7.13 -17.57
N GLU A 225 24.16 -6.32 -17.57
CA GLU A 225 24.54 -5.18 -18.44
C GLU A 225 24.95 -3.91 -17.70
#